data_AF-A0AAV5UBJ8-F1
#
_entry.id   AF-A0AAV5UBJ8-F1
#
_cell.length_a   1.000
_cell.length_b   1.000
_cell.length_c   1.000
_cell.angle_alpha   90.00
_cell.angle_beta   90.00
_cell.angle_gamma   90.00
#
_symmetry.space_group_name_H-M   'P 1'
#
loop_
_entity.id
_entity.type
_entity.pdbx_description
1 polymer ?
#
loop_
_entity_poly.entity_id
_entity_poly.type
_entity_poly.pdbx_seq_one_letter_code
_entity_poly.pdbx_strand_id
1 'polypeptide(L)' 'QVRSSNNSNYSVNMIRGFIDVAETKEFIITRKAGKPQPDKLLICFCDATGPDALEHFKGEAKGEVVGEALIKLSAAE' A
#
# COMPACT_ATOMS: atom_id res chain seq x y z
N GLN A 1 0.33 -2.87 -4.52
CA GLN A 1 -0.93 -2.81 -3.73
C GLN A 1 -0.62 -2.46 -2.29
N VAL A 2 -1.44 -1.61 -1.66
CA VAL A 2 -1.30 -1.21 -0.25
C VAL A 2 -2.38 -1.89 0.60
N ARG A 3 -2.00 -2.38 1.78
CA ARG A 3 -2.88 -2.95 2.81
C ARG A 3 -2.57 -2.31 4.16
N SER A 4 -3.59 -1.81 4.86
CA SER A 4 -3.43 -1.20 6.19
C SER A 4 -4.03 -2.09 7.27
N SER A 5 -3.42 -2.11 8.47
CA SER A 5 -4.07 -2.65 9.66
C SER A 5 -5.19 -1.75 10.19
N ASN A 6 -5.20 -0.46 9.81
CA ASN A 6 -6.13 0.52 10.33
C ASN A 6 -6.48 1.59 9.30
N ASN A 7 -7.66 1.47 8.71
CA ASN A 7 -8.20 2.44 7.75
C ASN A 7 -9.10 3.51 8.41
N SER A 8 -9.43 3.34 9.70
CA SER A 8 -10.25 4.30 10.45
C SER A 8 -9.42 5.52 10.85
N ASN A 9 -8.19 5.26 11.28
CA ASN A 9 -7.27 6.26 11.81
C ASN A 9 -6.24 6.75 10.79
N TYR A 10 -6.07 6.05 9.67
CA TYR A 10 -5.16 6.44 8.60
C TYR A 10 -5.86 6.44 7.26
N SER A 11 -5.45 7.35 6.39
CA SER A 11 -5.75 7.31 4.96
C SER A 11 -4.46 7.43 4.15
N VAL A 12 -4.49 6.90 2.93
CA VAL A 12 -3.36 6.95 1.99
C VAL A 12 -3.85 7.56 0.68
N ASN A 13 -2.98 8.29 -0.02
CA ASN A 13 -3.33 8.90 -1.31
C ASN A 13 -3.48 7.88 -2.45
N MET A 14 -2.89 6.69 -2.31
CA MET A 14 -3.01 5.61 -3.28
C MET A 14 -3.13 4.24 -2.58
N ILE A 15 -3.99 3.37 -3.11
CA ILE A 15 -4.10 1.98 -2.64
C ILE A 15 -3.52 0.97 -3.64
N ARG A 16 -3.47 1.36 -4.91
CA ARG A 16 -2.94 0.60 -6.05
C ARG A 16 -2.45 1.59 -7.09
N GLY A 17 -1.50 1.17 -7.90
CA GLY A 17 -0.94 1.97 -8.98
C GLY A 17 0.29 1.28 -9.55
N PHE A 18 0.84 1.88 -10.61
CA PHE A 18 2.09 1.48 -11.24
C PHE A 18 3.23 2.36 -10.76
N ILE A 19 4.44 1.84 -10.80
CA ILE A 19 5.69 2.59 -10.67
C ILE A 19 6.55 2.12 -11.84
N ASP A 20 6.83 3.01 -12.78
CA ASP A 20 7.61 2.67 -13.97
C ASP A 20 9.10 2.52 -13.62
N VAL A 21 9.86 1.92 -14.53
CA VAL A 21 11.30 1.71 -14.34
C VAL A 21 11.99 3.07 -14.12
N ALA A 22 12.75 3.18 -13.04
CA ALA A 22 13.41 4.40 -12.58
C ALA A 22 12.47 5.56 -12.17
N GLU A 23 11.16 5.32 -12.08
CA GLU A 23 10.21 6.29 -11.52
C GLU A 23 10.29 6.30 -9.98
N THR A 24 10.03 7.46 -9.38
CA THR A 24 9.75 7.59 -7.95
C THR A 24 8.38 8.21 -7.78
N LYS A 25 7.52 7.61 -6.95
CA LYS A 25 6.19 8.14 -6.60
C LYS A 25 6.11 8.53 -5.15
N GLU A 26 5.49 9.68 -4.89
CA GLU A 26 5.21 10.16 -3.54
C GLU A 26 4.02 9.40 -2.93
N PHE A 27 4.26 8.77 -1.78
CA PHE A 27 3.25 8.04 -1.02
C PHE A 27 2.92 8.77 0.28
N ILE A 28 1.71 9.33 0.36
CA ILE A 28 1.28 10.17 1.48
C ILE A 28 0.41 9.33 2.42
N ILE A 29 0.82 9.27 3.70
CA ILE A 29 0.06 8.65 4.80
C ILE A 29 -0.46 9.76 5.70
N THR A 30 -1.78 9.90 5.80
CA THR A 30 -2.43 10.91 6.64
C THR A 30 -2.99 10.26 7.91
N ARG A 31 -2.56 10.71 9.08
CA ARG A 31 -3.13 10.34 10.39
C ARG A 31 -4.36 11.19 10.69
N LYS A 32 -5.48 10.55 11.01
CA LYS A 32 -6.71 11.16 11.54
C LYS A 32 -6.68 11.15 13.06
N ALA A 33 -7.67 11.74 13.75
CA ALA A 33 -7.78 11.60 15.20
C ALA A 33 -8.10 10.15 15.61
N GLY A 34 -7.53 9.66 16.72
CA GLY A 34 -7.84 8.35 17.28
C GLY A 34 -6.85 7.98 18.39
N LYS A 35 -7.13 6.88 19.11
CA LYS A 35 -6.27 6.43 20.23
C LYS A 35 -4.85 6.11 19.75
N PRO A 36 -3.81 6.36 20.57
CA PRO A 36 -2.46 5.85 20.34
C PRO A 36 -2.48 4.33 20.27
N GLN A 37 -1.94 3.76 19.20
CA GLN A 37 -1.78 2.32 19.03
C GLN A 37 -0.75 2.02 17.93
N PRO A 38 -0.04 0.87 18.01
CA PRO A 38 0.84 0.44 16.94
C PRO A 38 0.04 -0.07 15.75
N ASP A 39 0.29 0.50 14.57
CA ASP A 39 -0.34 0.13 13.31
C ASP A 39 0.71 -0.21 12.24
N LYS A 40 0.28 -0.76 11.11
CA LYS A 40 1.17 -1.12 10.00
C LYS A 40 0.51 -0.94 8.64
N LEU A 41 1.32 -0.55 7.66
CA LEU A 41 1.00 -0.59 6.23
C LEU A 41 1.92 -1.60 5.55
N LEU A 42 1.35 -2.49 4.74
CA LEU A 42 2.08 -3.42 3.89
C LEU A 42 1.90 -2.99 2.43
N ILE A 43 3.01 -2.76 1.74
CA ILE A 43 3.02 -2.49 0.30
C ILE A 43 3.55 -3.74 -0.40
N CYS A 44 2.71 -4.38 -1.20
CA CYS A 44 3.07 -5.54 -2.02
C CYS A 44 3.36 -5.08 -3.46
N PHE A 45 4.43 -5.60 -4.04
CA PHE A 45 4.86 -5.36 -5.43
C PHE A 45 4.72 -6.64 -6.25
N CYS A 46 4.40 -6.47 -7.53
CA CYS A 46 4.40 -7.52 -8.54
C CYS A 46 4.78 -6.88 -9.87
N ASP A 47 5.22 -7.69 -10.82
CA ASP A 47 5.45 -7.21 -12.18
C ASP A 47 4.12 -6.83 -12.84
N ALA A 48 4.14 -5.76 -13.64
CA ALA A 48 2.99 -5.33 -14.41
C ALA A 48 2.83 -6.22 -15.65
N THR A 49 1.69 -6.89 -15.77
CA THR A 49 1.30 -7.77 -16.88
C THR A 49 0.19 -7.17 -17.75
N GLY A 50 -0.36 -6.02 -17.37
CA GLY A 50 -1.46 -5.36 -18.08
C GLY A 50 -1.71 -3.92 -17.61
N PRO A 51 -2.70 -3.23 -18.19
CA PRO A 51 -2.94 -1.81 -17.92
C PRO A 51 -3.72 -1.52 -16.63
N ASP A 52 -4.39 -2.51 -16.02
CA ASP A 52 -5.17 -2.31 -14.78
C ASP A 52 -4.45 -2.87 -13.54
N ALA A 53 -3.96 -1.98 -12.67
CA ALA A 53 -3.29 -2.32 -11.42
C ALA A 53 -4.14 -3.18 -10.46
N LEU A 54 -5.47 -3.21 -10.62
CA LEU A 54 -6.37 -4.04 -9.82
C LEU A 54 -6.24 -5.53 -10.16
N GLU A 55 -6.13 -5.85 -11.46
CA GLU A 55 -6.12 -7.22 -11.98
C GLU A 55 -4.90 -8.00 -11.47
N HIS A 56 -3.77 -7.32 -11.33
CA HIS A 56 -2.51 -7.90 -10.85
C HIS A 56 -2.58 -8.47 -9.42
N PHE A 57 -3.59 -8.10 -8.62
CA PHE A 57 -3.72 -8.57 -7.24
C PHE A 57 -5.08 -9.24 -6.95
N LYS A 58 -5.87 -9.57 -7.98
CA LYS A 58 -7.18 -10.21 -7.86
C LYS A 58 -7.34 -11.36 -8.86
N GLY A 59 -8.08 -12.39 -8.45
CA GLY A 59 -8.50 -13.49 -9.35
C GLY A 59 -7.33 -14.33 -9.86
N GLU A 60 -7.55 -14.98 -11.02
CA GLU A 60 -6.56 -15.84 -11.68
C GLU A 60 -5.40 -15.05 -12.33
N ALA A 61 -5.61 -13.76 -12.60
CA ALA A 61 -4.59 -12.82 -13.10
C ALA A 61 -3.70 -12.23 -12.00
N LYS A 62 -3.78 -12.77 -10.77
CA LYS A 62 -2.95 -12.33 -9.65
C LYS A 62 -1.48 -12.59 -10.00
N GLY A 63 -0.76 -11.51 -10.27
CA GLY A 63 0.70 -11.52 -10.35
C GLY A 63 1.28 -12.08 -9.05
N GLU A 64 2.32 -12.89 -9.19
CA GLU A 64 3.08 -13.34 -8.03
C GLU A 64 3.65 -12.11 -7.31
N VAL A 65 3.53 -12.08 -5.98
CA VAL A 65 4.11 -10.99 -5.20
C VAL A 65 5.62 -11.18 -5.20
N VAL A 66 6.34 -10.30 -5.90
CA VAL A 66 7.80 -10.36 -6.04
C VAL A 66 8.53 -9.63 -4.91
N GLY A 67 7.81 -8.82 -4.13
CA GLY A 67 8.39 -8.10 -3.01
C GLY A 67 7.35 -7.44 -2.11
N GLU A 68 7.75 -7.15 -0.88
CA GLU A 68 6.92 -6.46 0.10
C GLU A 68 7.72 -5.45 0.91
N ALA A 69 7.09 -4.34 1.30
CA ALA A 69 7.62 -3.37 2.23
C ALA A 69 6.64 -3.16 3.40
N LEU A 70 7.10 -3.40 4.63
CA LEU A 70 6.34 -3.20 5.85
C LEU A 70 6.70 -1.86 6.48
N ILE A 71 5.73 -0.95 6.55
CA ILE A 71 5.86 0.35 7.21
C ILE A 71 5.16 0.27 8.56
N LYS A 72 5.92 0.42 9.66
CA LYS A 72 5.37 0.54 11.00
C LYS A 72 4.86 1.96 11.22
N LEU A 73 3.63 2.08 11.71
CA LEU A 73 3.00 3.35 12.03
C LEU A 73 2.92 3.47 13.55
N SER A 74 3.64 4.45 14.09
CA SER A 74 3.62 4.76 15.52
C SER A 74 2.89 6.09 15.72
N ALA A 75 1.71 6.04 16.32
CA ALA A 75 1.04 7.22 16.86
C ALA A 75 1.34 7.27 18.37
N ALA A 76 2.19 8.21 18.78
CA ALA A 76 2.40 8.58 20.18
C ALA A 76 1.50 9.78 20.54
N GLU A 77 1.25 9.99 21.83
CA GLU A 77 0.61 11.21 22.36
C GLU A 77 1.45 12.46 22.12
#